data_AF-A0A534IIX4-F1
#
_entry.id   AF-A0A534IIX4-F1
#
_cell.length_a   1.000
_cell.length_b   1.000
_cell.length_c   1.000
_cell.angle_alpha   90.00
_cell.angle_beta   90.00
_cell.angle_gamma   90.00
#
_symmetry.space_group_name_H-M   'P 1'
#
loop_
_entity.id
_entity.type
_entity.pdbx_description
1 polymer ?
#
loop_
_entity_poly.entity_id
_entity_poly.type
_entity_poly.pdbx_seq_one_letter_code
_entity_poly.pdbx_strand_id
1 'polypeptide(L)'
;MILFQGKYTVDPRAPPGADSGGNHWVFMTNDCRKDFELLASRGVKFKDPAPVESNFGITAYFTDPDGNHISLLQPAAPGSWKR
;
A
#
# COMPACT_ATOMS: atom_id res chain seq x y z
N MET A 1 -9.22 26.30 -5.39
CA MET A 1 -9.35 26.68 -3.97
C MET A 1 -8.14 26.13 -3.23
N ILE A 2 -7.23 26.99 -2.78
CA ILE A 2 -6.05 26.62 -1.98
C ILE A 2 -6.32 27.21 -0.59
N LEU A 3 -6.42 26.36 0.43
CA LEU A 3 -6.99 26.74 1.73
C LEU A 3 -5.99 27.44 2.67
N PHE A 4 -4.69 27.46 2.36
CA PHE A 4 -3.68 28.18 3.13
C PHE A 4 -2.37 28.28 2.32
N GLN A 5 -1.70 29.44 2.34
CA GLN A 5 -0.39 29.64 1.70
C GLN A 5 0.65 29.96 2.78
N GLY A 6 1.19 28.92 3.42
CA GLY A 6 2.29 29.04 4.37
C GLY A 6 3.65 28.86 3.70
N LYS A 7 4.67 29.61 4.13
CA LYS A 7 6.08 29.26 3.85
C LYS A 7 6.45 28.09 4.75
N TYR A 8 6.45 26.88 4.19
CA TYR A 8 6.93 25.69 4.88
C TYR A 8 8.46 25.77 5.02
N THR A 9 8.94 26.01 6.24
CA THR A 9 10.38 25.93 6.60
C THR A 9 10.86 24.49 6.78
N VAL A 10 9.94 23.54 6.84
CA VAL A 10 10.19 22.09 6.95
C VAL A 10 9.44 21.39 5.82
N ASP A 11 10.09 20.46 5.12
CA ASP A 11 9.41 19.64 4.11
C ASP A 11 8.26 18.90 4.80
N PRO A 12 6.98 19.11 4.39
CA PRO A 12 5.84 18.44 5.00
C PRO A 12 5.76 16.95 4.66
N ARG A 13 6.63 16.44 3.77
CA ARG A 13 6.71 15.00 3.47
C ARG A 13 7.24 14.25 4.68
N ALA A 14 6.58 13.14 5.00
CA ALA A 14 7.11 12.21 5.96
C ALA A 14 8.47 11.67 5.44
N PRO A 15 9.46 11.42 6.33
CA PRO A 15 10.75 10.92 5.90
C PRO A 15 10.62 9.58 5.13
N PRO A 16 11.59 9.20 4.27
CA PRO A 16 11.54 8.03 3.38
C PRO A 16 11.36 6.64 4.04
N GLY A 17 11.10 6.57 5.34
CA GLY A 17 10.79 5.35 6.10
C GLY A 17 9.69 5.54 7.13
N ALA A 18 8.94 6.65 7.06
CA ALA A 18 7.74 6.83 7.86
C ALA A 18 6.65 5.85 7.41
N ASP A 19 5.81 5.45 8.36
CA ASP A 19 4.60 4.72 8.03
C ASP A 19 3.62 5.64 7.28
N SER A 20 2.66 5.05 6.58
CA SER A 20 1.69 5.77 5.76
C SER A 20 0.86 6.81 6.52
N GLY A 21 0.78 6.70 7.86
CA GLY A 21 -0.08 7.54 8.69
C GLY A 21 -1.56 7.39 8.32
N GLY A 22 -1.92 6.29 7.65
CA GLY A 22 -3.26 6.02 7.12
C GLY A 22 -3.53 6.56 5.70
N ASN A 23 -2.58 7.27 5.08
CA ASN A 23 -2.71 7.74 3.71
C ASN A 23 -1.99 6.79 2.73
N HIS A 24 -2.74 5.93 2.05
CA HIS A 24 -2.23 5.06 0.98
C HIS A 24 -3.35 4.71 -0.01
N TRP A 25 -2.95 4.33 -1.22
CA TRP A 25 -3.87 3.87 -2.26
C TRP A 25 -4.00 2.35 -2.20
N VAL A 26 -5.23 1.86 -2.32
CA VAL A 26 -5.53 0.42 -2.34
C VAL A 26 -6.01 0.03 -3.74
N PHE A 27 -5.28 -0.87 -4.40
CA PHE A 27 -5.70 -1.49 -5.65
C PHE A 27 -6.31 -2.86 -5.35
N MET A 28 -7.57 -3.05 -5.73
CA MET A 28 -8.21 -4.35 -5.63
C MET A 28 -7.71 -5.29 -6.73
N THR A 29 -7.45 -6.53 -6.37
CA THR A 29 -7.05 -7.60 -7.30
C THR A 29 -7.83 -8.89 -7.03
N ASN A 30 -7.97 -9.72 -8.07
CA ASN A 30 -8.56 -11.04 -7.97
C ASN A 30 -7.56 -12.09 -7.43
N ASP A 31 -6.26 -11.89 -7.64
CA ASP A 31 -5.19 -12.81 -7.22
C ASP A 31 -3.94 -12.04 -6.77
N CYS A 32 -3.89 -11.73 -5.48
CA CYS A 32 -2.83 -10.93 -4.88
C CYS A 32 -1.46 -11.64 -4.95
N ARG A 33 -1.43 -12.98 -4.87
CA ARG A 33 -0.18 -13.75 -4.93
C ARG A 33 0.43 -13.70 -6.33
N LYS A 34 -0.40 -13.90 -7.36
CA LYS A 34 0.04 -13.81 -8.75
C LYS A 34 0.50 -12.39 -9.12
N ASP A 35 -0.26 -11.38 -8.72
CA ASP A 35 0.10 -9.99 -9.03
C ASP A 35 1.34 -9.53 -8.27
N PHE A 36 1.54 -10.00 -7.03
CA PHE A 36 2.77 -9.78 -6.27
C PHE A 36 3.98 -10.32 -7.03
N GLU A 37 3.94 -11.58 -7.48
CA GLU A 37 5.04 -12.20 -8.24
C GLU A 37 5.31 -11.45 -9.54
N LEU A 38 4.25 -11.06 -10.26
CA LEU A 38 4.37 -10.30 -11.50
C LEU A 38 5.03 -8.94 -11.26
N LEU A 39 4.58 -8.18 -10.27
CA LEU A 39 5.14 -6.86 -9.97
C LEU A 39 6.56 -6.95 -9.40
N ALA A 40 6.84 -7.94 -8.56
CA ALA A 40 8.18 -8.19 -8.04
C ALA A 40 9.15 -8.53 -9.18
N SER A 41 8.73 -9.35 -10.15
CA SER A 41 9.53 -9.66 -11.36
C SER A 41 9.84 -8.43 -12.21
N ARG A 42 9.03 -7.37 -12.09
CA ARG A 42 9.20 -6.08 -12.78
C ARG A 42 9.98 -5.05 -11.95
N GLY A 43 10.48 -5.43 -10.78
CA GLY A 43 11.34 -4.59 -9.93
C GLY A 43 10.61 -3.83 -8.82
N VAL A 44 9.33 -4.09 -8.59
CA VAL A 44 8.62 -3.53 -7.41
C VAL A 44 9.22 -4.13 -6.13
N LYS A 45 9.56 -3.27 -5.18
CA LYS A 45 10.07 -3.66 -3.86
C LYS A 45 8.96 -3.61 -2.84
N PHE A 46 8.47 -4.79 -2.45
CA PHE A 46 7.45 -4.91 -1.41
C PHE A 46 8.06 -4.78 -0.01
N LYS A 47 7.23 -4.35 0.94
CA LYS A 47 7.56 -4.24 2.36
C LYS A 47 7.84 -5.62 2.98
N ASP A 48 6.99 -6.59 2.66
CA ASP A 48 7.07 -7.96 3.14
C ASP A 48 7.55 -8.89 2.01
N PRO A 49 8.23 -10.00 2.32
CA PRO A 49 8.76 -10.93 1.32
C PRO A 49 7.66 -11.73 0.59
N ALA A 50 6.42 -11.71 1.09
CA ALA A 50 5.25 -12.35 0.49
C ALA A 50 3.98 -11.60 0.90
N PRO A 51 2.86 -11.77 0.16
CA PRO A 51 1.57 -11.22 0.58
C PRO A 51 1.13 -11.74 1.95
N VAL A 52 0.59 -10.84 2.77
CA VAL A 52 0.16 -11.08 4.14
C VAL A 52 -1.33 -11.41 4.17
N GLU A 53 -1.68 -12.55 4.76
CA GLU A 53 -3.08 -12.93 5.00
C GLU A 53 -3.62 -12.27 6.26
N SER A 54 -4.87 -11.81 6.19
CA SER A 54 -5.58 -11.15 7.28
C SER A 54 -7.08 -11.48 7.21
N ASN A 55 -7.84 -11.16 8.27
CA ASN A 55 -9.27 -11.46 8.34
C ASN A 55 -10.10 -10.81 7.21
N PHE A 56 -9.60 -9.72 6.63
CA PHE A 56 -10.25 -8.97 5.56
C PHE A 56 -9.75 -9.34 4.16
N GLY A 57 -8.72 -10.20 4.04
CA GLY A 57 -8.18 -10.63 2.74
C GLY A 57 -6.67 -10.81 2.74
N ILE A 58 -6.09 -10.80 1.55
CA ILE A 58 -4.66 -10.93 1.31
C ILE A 58 -4.13 -9.58 0.81
N THR A 59 -3.06 -9.08 1.42
CA THR A 59 -2.49 -7.78 1.07
C THR A 59 -1.02 -7.86 0.72
N ALA A 60 -0.56 -6.96 -0.15
CA ALA A 60 0.86 -6.75 -0.38
C ALA A 60 1.14 -5.24 -0.47
N TYR A 61 2.05 -4.76 0.36
CA TYR A 61 2.33 -3.34 0.51
C TYR A 61 3.66 -2.95 -0.13
N PHE A 62 3.71 -1.81 -0.80
CA PHE A 62 4.93 -1.27 -1.41
C PHE A 62 4.88 0.26 -1.53
N THR A 63 6.01 0.85 -1.91
CA THR A 63 6.10 2.26 -2.27
C THR A 63 6.53 2.42 -3.72
N ASP A 64 6.03 3.45 -4.39
CA ASP A 64 6.56 3.85 -5.69
C ASP A 64 7.88 4.65 -5.54
N PRO A 65 8.57 5.02 -6.64
CA PRO A 65 9.80 5.81 -6.57
C PRO A 65 9.65 7.19 -5.92
N ASP A 66 8.43 7.75 -5.90
CA ASP A 66 8.13 9.04 -5.28
C ASP A 66 7.81 8.90 -3.78
N GLY A 67 7.79 7.67 -3.25
CA GLY A 67 7.48 7.36 -1.85
C GLY A 67 5.98 7.27 -1.55
N ASN A 68 5.11 7.25 -2.56
CA ASN A 68 3.68 7.05 -2.36
C ASN A 68 3.42 5.63 -1.86
N HIS A 69 2.59 5.54 -0.82
CA HIS A 69 2.20 4.28 -0.23
C HIS A 69 1.08 3.61 -1.02
N ILE A 70 1.29 2.34 -1.38
CA ILE A 70 0.36 1.57 -2.21
C ILE A 70 0.21 0.16 -1.64
N SER A 71 -1.00 -0.39 -1.70
CA SER A 71 -1.26 -1.79 -1.41
C SER A 71 -2.08 -2.46 -2.50
N LEU A 72 -1.78 -3.73 -2.75
CA LEU A 72 -2.70 -4.67 -3.39
C LEU A 72 -3.60 -5.29 -2.32
N LEU A 73 -4.88 -5.42 -2.61
CA LEU A 73 -5.85 -6.11 -1.76
C LEU A 73 -6.66 -7.11 -2.58
N GLN A 74 -6.54 -8.39 -2.24
CA GLN A 74 -7.54 -9.39 -2.61
C GLN A 74 -8.50 -9.54 -1.42
N PRO A 75 -9.75 -9.08 -1.52
CA PRO A 75 -10.69 -9.17 -0.42
C PRO A 75 -10.97 -10.63 -0.05
N ALA A 76 -11.21 -10.87 1.24
CA ALA A 76 -11.72 -12.15 1.68
C ALA A 76 -13.08 -12.44 1.03
N ALA A 77 -13.40 -13.72 0.85
CA ALA A 77 -14.67 -14.11 0.27
C ALA A 77 -15.84 -13.52 1.10
N PRO A 78 -16.93 -13.06 0.45
CA PRO A 78 -18.08 -12.53 1.17
C PRO A 78 -18.55 -13.52 2.25
N GLY A 79 -18.60 -13.07 3.51
CA GLY A 79 -19.02 -13.89 4.65
C GLY A 79 -17.93 -14.73 5.32
N SER A 80 -16.67 -14.67 4.87
CA SER A 80 -15.55 -15.40 5.51
C SER A 80 -14.90 -14.65 6.69
N TRP A 81 -15.51 -13.57 7.18
CA TRP A 81 -15.02 -12.84 8.34
C TRP A 81 -15.04 -13.75 9.58
N LYS A 82 -13.88 -14.13 10.09
CA LYS A 82 -13.78 -14.82 11.37
C LYS A 82 -14.03 -13.80 12.49
N ARG A 83 -15.16 -13.96 13.20
CA ARG A 83 -15.45 -13.23 14.44
C ARG A 83 -14.48 -13.64 15.54
#